data_AF-A0A7K1T8U1-F1
#
_entry.id   AF-A0A7K1T8U1-F1
#
_cell.length_a   1.000
_cell.length_b   1.000
_cell.length_c   1.000
_cell.angle_alpha   90.00
_cell.angle_beta   90.00
_cell.angle_gamma   90.00
#
_symmetry.space_group_name_H-M   'P 1'
#
loop_
_entity.id
_entity.type
_entity.pdbx_description
1 polymer ?
#
loop_
_entity_poly.entity_id
_entity_poly.type
_entity_poly.pdbx_seq_one_letter_code
_entity_poly.pdbx_strand_id
1 'polypeptide(L)'
;MQASYTFSTRLGRWPCHPSSSATFALMPHLARLLHLADSALPTGSFAYSYGLESSITFGLVKTETEFRSYLYSFLQQAMGFEIPFVTSAAQATDGDLPTLLTEYDAQLLTPALHRASLTQGKNWLKLLDTFYPEAELAELGRALARQLLPAHFVPLFGLSLGKTGFSLADIQATYLHLALRDQLSAAIRLGFIGPMAGHLLQHDFYAIFESLLDSADIRPYTQATRCTLLLDVAQIFHDDIYSRLFQN
;
A
#
# COMPACT_ATOMS: atom_id res chain seq x y z
N MET A 1 16.62 -32.43 -41.78
CA MET A 1 17.04 -33.16 -40.56
C MET A 1 17.34 -32.12 -39.50
N GLN A 2 16.52 -32.05 -38.46
CA GLN A 2 16.54 -31.04 -37.40
C GLN A 2 17.80 -31.18 -36.53
N ALA A 3 18.45 -30.06 -36.23
CA ALA A 3 19.48 -29.99 -35.19
C ALA A 3 18.81 -29.49 -33.90
N SER A 4 18.64 -30.41 -32.95
CA SER A 4 18.09 -30.14 -31.61
C SER A 4 19.14 -29.43 -30.75
N TYR A 5 18.86 -28.19 -30.34
CA TYR A 5 19.62 -27.51 -29.29
C TYR A 5 18.98 -27.78 -27.93
N THR A 6 19.67 -28.53 -27.08
CA THR A 6 19.36 -28.71 -25.67
C THR A 6 19.98 -27.56 -24.86
N PHE A 7 19.13 -26.70 -24.28
CA PHE A 7 19.56 -25.61 -23.40
C PHE A 7 19.78 -26.15 -21.98
N SER A 8 21.04 -26.18 -21.52
CA SER A 8 21.39 -26.59 -20.16
C SER A 8 21.26 -25.40 -19.20
N THR A 9 20.33 -25.49 -18.25
CA THR A 9 20.12 -24.52 -17.17
C THR A 9 21.13 -24.74 -16.04
N ARG A 10 22.22 -23.98 -16.03
CA ARG A 10 23.01 -23.73 -14.80
C ARG A 10 23.04 -22.23 -14.54
N LEU A 11 22.07 -21.75 -13.76
CA LEU A 11 22.13 -20.44 -13.13
C LEU A 11 23.23 -20.47 -12.07
N GLY A 12 24.36 -19.83 -12.37
CA GLY A 12 25.47 -19.67 -11.45
C GLY A 12 25.08 -18.79 -10.26
N ARG A 13 25.36 -19.27 -9.04
CA ARG A 13 25.34 -18.48 -7.81
C ARG A 13 26.46 -17.44 -7.88
N TRP A 14 26.12 -16.17 -7.70
CA TRP A 14 27.11 -15.11 -7.54
C TRP A 14 27.63 -15.10 -6.10
N PRO A 15 28.96 -15.04 -5.86
CA PRO A 15 29.51 -14.97 -4.52
C PRO A 15 29.54 -13.52 -4.02
N CYS A 16 28.88 -13.25 -2.89
CA CYS A 16 29.00 -11.98 -2.16
C CYS A 16 30.10 -12.13 -1.10
N HIS A 17 31.22 -11.42 -1.27
CA HIS A 17 32.13 -11.09 -0.17
C HIS A 17 32.01 -9.60 0.15
N PRO A 18 31.91 -9.19 1.43
CA PRO A 18 31.86 -7.78 1.78
C PRO A 18 33.29 -7.25 1.97
N SER A 19 33.61 -6.13 1.32
CA SER A 19 34.73 -5.30 1.75
C SER A 19 34.31 -3.83 1.78
N SER A 20 34.78 -3.18 2.85
CA SER A 20 34.45 -1.85 3.37
C SER A 20 34.47 -0.70 2.36
N SER A 21 33.36 0.05 2.27
CA SER A 21 33.34 1.52 2.21
C SER A 21 31.90 2.04 2.26
N ALA A 22 31.60 2.87 3.26
CA ALA A 22 30.26 3.27 3.70
C ALA A 22 29.56 4.32 2.81
N THR A 23 29.78 4.31 1.49
CA THR A 23 29.19 5.31 0.58
C THR A 23 28.52 4.68 -0.65
N PHE A 24 28.52 3.34 -0.77
CA PHE A 24 27.92 2.62 -1.92
C PHE A 24 26.63 1.84 -1.60
N ALA A 25 26.06 2.01 -0.40
CA ALA A 25 24.89 1.24 0.06
C ALA A 25 23.52 1.91 -0.16
N LEU A 26 23.48 3.17 -0.64
CA LEU A 26 22.22 3.93 -0.81
C LEU A 26 21.44 3.52 -2.08
N MET A 27 22.14 3.26 -3.19
CA MET A 27 21.54 2.88 -4.48
C MET A 27 20.76 1.56 -4.49
N PRO A 28 21.21 0.46 -3.85
CA PRO A 28 20.40 -0.77 -3.79
C PRO A 28 19.15 -0.62 -2.93
N HIS A 29 19.12 0.30 -1.96
CA HIS A 29 17.95 0.48 -1.08
C HIS A 29 16.82 1.21 -1.79
N LEU A 30 17.12 2.35 -2.43
CA LEU A 30 16.14 3.11 -3.21
C LEU A 30 15.57 2.27 -4.36
N ALA A 31 16.41 1.54 -5.10
CA ALA A 31 15.94 0.69 -6.19
C ALA A 31 14.97 -0.41 -5.73
N ARG A 32 15.16 -0.95 -4.52
CA ARG A 32 14.23 -1.92 -3.92
C ARG A 32 12.91 -1.27 -3.54
N LEU A 33 12.94 -0.07 -2.97
CA LEU A 33 11.72 0.70 -2.68
C LEU A 33 10.95 1.02 -3.97
N LEU A 34 11.64 1.46 -5.02
CA LEU A 34 11.01 1.70 -6.33
C LEU A 34 10.39 0.43 -6.91
N HIS A 35 11.04 -0.72 -6.76
CA HIS A 35 10.45 -2.01 -7.14
C HIS A 35 9.20 -2.33 -6.31
N LEU A 36 9.25 -2.13 -4.98
CA LEU A 36 8.09 -2.29 -4.07
C LEU A 36 6.96 -1.29 -4.33
N ALA A 37 7.29 -0.14 -4.92
CA ALA A 37 6.38 0.90 -5.35
C ALA A 37 5.91 0.74 -6.81
N ASP A 38 6.27 -0.35 -7.49
CA ASP A 38 5.86 -0.57 -8.88
C ASP A 38 4.37 -0.96 -8.96
N SER A 39 3.65 -0.38 -9.93
CA SER A 39 2.22 -0.66 -10.15
C SER A 39 1.94 -2.08 -10.66
N ALA A 40 2.94 -2.74 -11.24
CA ALA A 40 2.85 -4.09 -11.76
C ALA A 40 3.02 -5.18 -10.69
N LEU A 41 3.34 -4.81 -9.44
CA LEU A 41 3.46 -5.79 -8.38
C LEU A 41 2.11 -6.48 -8.11
N PRO A 42 2.07 -7.82 -8.01
CA PRO A 42 0.83 -8.59 -7.89
C PRO A 42 0.29 -8.56 -6.45
N THR A 43 0.08 -7.37 -5.88
CA THR A 43 -0.56 -7.18 -4.58
C THR A 43 -2.09 -7.18 -4.70
N GLY A 44 -2.62 -6.83 -5.88
CA GLY A 44 -4.04 -6.72 -6.16
C GLY A 44 -4.63 -5.32 -5.89
N SER A 45 -3.81 -4.32 -5.53
CA SER A 45 -4.28 -2.97 -5.20
C SER A 45 -5.02 -2.29 -6.37
N PHE A 46 -4.57 -2.53 -7.60
CA PHE A 46 -5.14 -1.99 -8.84
C PHE A 46 -6.61 -2.40 -9.09
N ALA A 47 -7.12 -3.45 -8.41
CA ALA A 47 -8.51 -3.86 -8.54
C ALA A 47 -9.50 -2.94 -7.81
N TYR A 48 -9.02 -2.07 -6.92
CA TYR A 48 -9.85 -1.24 -6.04
C TYR A 48 -9.67 0.24 -6.33
N SER A 49 -10.77 1.00 -6.31
CA SER A 49 -10.76 2.48 -6.42
C SER A 49 -11.05 3.17 -5.10
N TYR A 50 -11.29 2.40 -4.02
CA TYR A 50 -11.57 2.90 -2.67
C TYR A 50 -12.72 3.91 -2.61
N GLY A 51 -13.72 3.77 -3.49
CA GLY A 51 -14.91 4.62 -3.54
C GLY A 51 -14.83 5.77 -4.54
N LEU A 52 -13.70 5.95 -5.24
CA LEU A 52 -13.58 6.96 -6.29
C LEU A 52 -14.54 6.72 -7.46
N GLU A 53 -14.70 5.47 -7.89
CA GLU A 53 -15.63 5.14 -8.99
C GLU A 53 -17.07 5.54 -8.66
N SER A 54 -17.55 5.22 -7.46
CA SER A 54 -18.86 5.64 -6.97
C SER A 54 -18.95 7.15 -6.81
N SER A 55 -17.88 7.78 -6.29
CA SER A 55 -17.83 9.23 -6.10
C SER A 55 -17.98 9.98 -7.42
N ILE A 56 -17.39 9.48 -8.51
CA ILE A 56 -17.56 10.03 -9.85
C ILE A 56 -18.94 9.69 -10.39
N THR A 57 -19.36 8.43 -10.31
CA THR A 57 -20.62 7.91 -10.86
C THR A 57 -21.84 8.64 -10.29
N PHE A 58 -21.87 8.89 -8.98
CA PHE A 58 -22.97 9.58 -8.30
C PHE A 58 -22.76 11.10 -8.20
N GLY A 59 -21.70 11.63 -8.81
CA GLY A 59 -21.45 13.07 -8.86
C GLY A 59 -21.04 13.70 -7.53
N LEU A 60 -20.38 12.96 -6.64
CA LEU A 60 -19.66 13.55 -5.50
C LEU A 60 -18.36 14.24 -5.94
N VAL A 61 -17.77 13.79 -7.06
CA VAL A 61 -16.60 14.39 -7.71
C VAL A 61 -16.92 14.58 -9.19
N LYS A 62 -17.01 15.83 -9.64
CA LYS A 62 -17.45 16.19 -11.01
C LYS A 62 -16.39 16.94 -11.80
N THR A 63 -15.43 17.56 -11.12
CA THR A 63 -14.41 18.41 -11.76
C THR A 63 -13.00 18.06 -11.28
N GLU A 64 -11.98 18.40 -12.07
CA GLU A 64 -10.58 18.21 -11.68
C GLU A 64 -10.23 18.97 -10.38
N THR A 65 -10.82 20.14 -10.15
CA THR A 65 -10.66 20.91 -8.90
C THR A 65 -11.22 20.16 -7.70
N GLU A 66 -12.42 19.58 -7.84
CA GLU A 66 -13.02 18.74 -6.79
C GLU A 66 -12.21 17.47 -6.56
N PHE A 67 -11.66 16.87 -7.62
CA PHE A 67 -10.79 15.72 -7.51
C PHE A 67 -9.46 16.04 -6.80
N ARG A 68 -8.88 17.21 -7.05
CA ARG A 68 -7.73 17.70 -6.27
C ARG A 68 -8.07 17.83 -4.79
N SER A 69 -9.22 18.41 -4.45
CA SER A 69 -9.68 18.49 -3.06
C SER A 69 -9.95 17.10 -2.46
N TYR A 70 -10.50 16.17 -3.24
CA TYR A 70 -10.71 14.79 -2.84
C TYR A 70 -9.39 14.10 -2.51
N LEU A 71 -8.37 14.20 -3.37
CA LEU A 71 -7.05 13.61 -3.13
C LEU A 71 -6.39 14.19 -1.88
N TYR A 72 -6.51 15.51 -1.68
CA TYR A 72 -5.99 16.16 -0.48
C TYR A 72 -6.63 15.58 0.78
N SER A 73 -7.96 15.50 0.85
CA SER A 73 -8.69 14.90 1.97
C SER A 73 -8.35 13.42 2.16
N PHE A 74 -8.21 12.67 1.06
CA PHE A 74 -7.81 11.25 1.09
C PHE A 74 -6.43 11.06 1.72
N LEU A 75 -5.48 11.95 1.43
CA LEU A 75 -4.13 11.88 1.98
C LEU A 75 -4.05 12.38 3.42
N GLN A 76 -4.80 13.43 3.77
CA GLN A 76 -4.95 13.84 5.17
C GLN A 76 -5.52 12.71 6.01
N GLN A 77 -6.48 11.97 5.45
CA GLN A 77 -7.01 10.78 6.09
C GLN A 77 -5.97 9.67 6.22
N ALA A 78 -5.21 9.38 5.16
CA ALA A 78 -4.11 8.41 5.21
C ALA A 78 -3.11 8.75 6.31
N MET A 79 -2.80 10.04 6.48
CA MET A 79 -1.95 10.54 7.56
C MET A 79 -2.57 10.38 8.95
N GLY A 80 -3.89 10.57 9.07
CA GLY A 80 -4.60 10.50 10.36
C GLY A 80 -4.89 9.07 10.83
N PHE A 81 -4.99 8.10 9.92
CA PHE A 81 -5.38 6.73 10.25
C PHE A 81 -4.33 5.69 9.83
N GLU A 82 -4.09 5.52 8.53
CA GLU A 82 -3.25 4.44 8.03
C GLU A 82 -1.77 4.59 8.42
N ILE A 83 -1.20 5.80 8.36
CA ILE A 83 0.20 6.05 8.72
C ILE A 83 0.51 5.75 10.20
N PRO A 84 -0.33 6.11 11.18
CA PRO A 84 -0.21 5.63 12.57
C PRO A 84 -0.12 4.11 12.70
N PHE A 85 -0.95 3.36 11.96
CA PHE A 85 -0.93 1.90 11.97
C PHE A 85 0.31 1.34 11.28
N VAL A 86 0.69 1.86 10.11
CA VAL A 86 1.92 1.49 9.40
C VAL A 86 3.13 1.71 10.31
N THR A 87 3.19 2.86 10.96
CA THR A 87 4.30 3.26 11.84
C THR A 87 4.39 2.37 13.06
N SER A 88 3.27 2.20 13.76
CA SER A 88 3.22 1.36 14.96
C SER A 88 3.53 -0.09 14.63
N ALA A 89 3.06 -0.61 13.49
CA ALA A 89 3.31 -1.98 13.09
C ALA A 89 4.77 -2.22 12.67
N ALA A 90 5.41 -1.24 12.01
CA ALA A 90 6.84 -1.32 11.64
C ALA A 90 7.77 -1.42 12.86
N GLN A 91 7.32 -0.95 14.02
CA GLN A 91 8.07 -0.94 15.27
C GLN A 91 7.51 -1.92 16.33
N ALA A 92 6.43 -2.65 16.00
CA ALA A 92 5.72 -3.49 16.96
C ALA A 92 6.58 -4.68 17.40
N THR A 93 6.43 -5.04 18.68
CA THR A 93 6.92 -6.33 19.18
C THR A 93 5.87 -7.42 18.97
N ASP A 94 6.26 -8.69 19.06
CA ASP A 94 5.34 -9.82 18.91
C ASP A 94 4.17 -9.78 19.90
N GLY A 95 4.34 -9.15 21.07
CA GLY A 95 3.30 -8.98 22.07
C GLY A 95 2.24 -7.93 21.74
N ASP A 96 2.60 -6.90 20.96
CA ASP A 96 1.71 -5.78 20.62
C ASP A 96 0.82 -6.10 19.41
N LEU A 97 1.28 -7.02 18.57
CA LEU A 97 0.70 -7.31 17.26
C LEU A 97 -0.78 -7.76 17.32
N PRO A 98 -1.21 -8.65 18.24
CA PRO A 98 -2.61 -9.08 18.30
C PRO A 98 -3.59 -7.93 18.51
N THR A 99 -3.27 -7.01 19.44
CA THR A 99 -4.12 -5.86 19.74
C THR A 99 -4.13 -4.88 18.57
N LEU A 100 -2.96 -4.55 18.00
CA LEU A 100 -2.87 -3.64 16.86
C LEU A 100 -3.71 -4.13 15.67
N LEU A 101 -3.59 -5.42 15.31
CA LEU A 101 -4.33 -5.98 14.17
C LEU A 101 -5.84 -6.01 14.41
N THR A 102 -6.27 -6.35 15.64
CA THR A 102 -7.69 -6.39 16.01
C THR A 102 -8.31 -5.00 15.99
N GLU A 103 -7.59 -3.98 16.49
CA GLU A 103 -8.03 -2.58 16.47
C GLU A 103 -8.14 -2.05 15.03
N TYR A 104 -7.20 -2.42 14.14
CA TYR A 104 -7.32 -2.05 12.73
C TYR A 104 -8.53 -2.69 12.05
N ASP A 105 -8.76 -3.99 12.28
CA ASP A 105 -9.89 -4.75 11.73
C ASP A 105 -11.24 -4.15 12.14
N ALA A 106 -11.38 -3.77 13.42
CA ALA A 106 -12.60 -3.13 13.95
C ALA A 106 -12.94 -1.79 13.29
N GLN A 107 -11.95 -1.13 12.67
CA GLN A 107 -12.10 0.19 12.03
C GLN A 107 -12.40 0.09 10.52
N LEU A 108 -12.41 -1.11 9.94
CA LEU A 108 -12.78 -1.34 8.54
C LEU A 108 -14.29 -1.60 8.43
N LEU A 109 -15.06 -0.51 8.37
CA LEU A 109 -16.53 -0.55 8.43
C LEU A 109 -17.19 -1.03 7.13
N THR A 110 -16.47 -0.99 6.00
CA THR A 110 -17.01 -1.37 4.69
C THR A 110 -16.63 -2.82 4.36
N PRO A 111 -17.60 -3.74 4.14
CA PRO A 111 -17.31 -5.16 3.94
C PRO A 111 -16.39 -5.46 2.76
N ALA A 112 -16.49 -4.71 1.67
CA ALA A 112 -15.64 -4.92 0.51
C ALA A 112 -14.19 -4.45 0.75
N LEU A 113 -14.00 -3.29 1.38
CA LEU A 113 -12.69 -2.81 1.82
C LEU A 113 -12.04 -3.80 2.81
N HIS A 114 -12.84 -4.36 3.73
CA HIS A 114 -12.39 -5.37 4.66
C HIS A 114 -11.83 -6.61 3.95
N ARG A 115 -12.62 -7.20 3.03
CA ARG A 115 -12.18 -8.35 2.21
C ARG A 115 -10.97 -8.02 1.33
N ALA A 116 -10.96 -6.85 0.71
CA ALA A 116 -9.87 -6.36 -0.13
C ALA A 116 -8.57 -6.29 0.68
N SER A 117 -8.61 -5.65 1.85
CA SER A 117 -7.46 -5.48 2.74
C SER A 117 -6.90 -6.82 3.23
N LEU A 118 -7.75 -7.78 3.60
CA LEU A 118 -7.31 -9.13 3.98
C LEU A 118 -6.67 -9.91 2.83
N THR A 119 -7.24 -9.79 1.63
CA THR A 119 -6.73 -10.46 0.43
C THR A 119 -5.37 -9.87 0.05
N GLN A 120 -5.28 -8.55 0.02
CA GLN A 120 -4.07 -7.81 -0.29
C GLN A 120 -2.96 -8.07 0.74
N GLY A 121 -3.28 -8.14 2.04
CA GLY A 121 -2.31 -8.46 3.08
C GLY A 121 -1.71 -9.86 2.95
N LYS A 122 -2.53 -10.87 2.62
CA LYS A 122 -2.04 -12.24 2.34
C LYS A 122 -1.14 -12.29 1.10
N ASN A 123 -1.54 -11.60 0.02
CA ASN A 123 -0.73 -11.52 -1.20
C ASN A 123 0.60 -10.82 -0.94
N TRP A 124 0.58 -9.75 -0.14
CA TRP A 124 1.76 -8.98 0.24
C TRP A 124 2.78 -9.82 1.02
N LEU A 125 2.34 -10.56 2.05
CA LEU A 125 3.24 -11.43 2.81
C LEU A 125 3.88 -12.50 1.92
N LYS A 126 3.09 -13.15 1.06
CA LYS A 126 3.60 -14.18 0.13
C LYS A 126 4.63 -13.60 -0.85
N LEU A 127 4.36 -12.40 -1.36
CA LEU A 127 5.23 -11.69 -2.29
C LEU A 127 6.55 -11.31 -1.61
N LEU A 128 6.49 -10.67 -0.45
CA LEU A 128 7.70 -10.25 0.26
C LEU A 128 8.51 -11.44 0.77
N ASP A 129 7.90 -12.54 1.20
CA ASP A 129 8.62 -13.76 1.59
C ASP A 129 9.46 -14.32 0.42
N THR A 130 8.98 -14.15 -0.81
CA THR A 130 9.73 -14.53 -2.03
C THR A 130 10.95 -13.64 -2.25
N PHE A 131 10.87 -12.35 -1.90
CA PHE A 131 11.94 -11.37 -2.12
C PHE A 131 12.94 -11.30 -0.95
N TYR A 132 12.47 -11.56 0.28
CA TYR A 132 13.19 -11.43 1.54
C TYR A 132 12.94 -12.66 2.43
N PRO A 133 13.39 -13.86 2.02
CA PRO A 133 13.14 -15.10 2.76
C PRO A 133 13.71 -15.09 4.19
N GLU A 134 14.74 -14.29 4.46
CA GLU A 134 15.34 -14.08 5.78
C GLU A 134 14.41 -13.40 6.78
N ALA A 135 13.34 -12.73 6.32
CA ALA A 135 12.39 -12.05 7.21
C ALA A 135 11.32 -12.99 7.79
N GLU A 136 11.28 -14.25 7.33
CA GLU A 136 10.37 -15.33 7.79
C GLU A 136 8.88 -14.95 7.74
N LEU A 137 8.47 -14.22 6.70
CA LEU A 137 7.11 -13.69 6.57
C LEU A 137 6.05 -14.78 6.33
N ALA A 138 6.44 -15.92 5.76
CA ALA A 138 5.57 -17.08 5.69
C ALA A 138 5.22 -17.66 7.08
N GLU A 139 6.17 -17.64 8.03
CA GLU A 139 5.87 -18.08 9.41
C GLU A 139 4.99 -17.06 10.12
N LEU A 140 5.23 -15.77 9.93
CA LEU A 140 4.32 -14.72 10.40
C LEU A 140 2.88 -14.98 9.91
N GLY A 141 2.68 -15.20 8.62
CA GLY A 141 1.35 -15.51 8.06
C GLY A 141 0.70 -16.75 8.71
N ARG A 142 1.48 -17.82 8.96
CA ARG A 142 0.99 -19.02 9.67
C ARG A 142 0.67 -18.74 11.15
N ALA A 143 1.48 -17.93 11.83
CA ALA A 143 1.26 -17.54 13.21
C ALA A 143 -0.04 -16.73 13.36
N LEU A 144 -0.27 -15.75 12.48
CA LEU A 144 -1.51 -14.98 12.44
C LEU A 144 -2.73 -15.89 12.21
N ALA A 145 -2.64 -16.83 11.28
CA ALA A 145 -3.72 -17.79 11.01
C ALA A 145 -4.00 -18.70 12.22
N ARG A 146 -2.98 -19.20 12.92
CA ARG A 146 -3.15 -20.02 14.14
C ARG A 146 -3.84 -19.26 15.27
N GLN A 147 -3.56 -17.96 15.39
CA GLN A 147 -4.15 -17.08 16.39
C GLN A 147 -5.48 -16.45 15.95
N LEU A 148 -5.97 -16.78 14.74
CA LEU A 148 -7.16 -16.18 14.13
C LEU A 148 -7.08 -14.65 14.02
N LEU A 149 -5.87 -14.12 13.81
CA LEU A 149 -5.64 -12.69 13.68
C LEU A 149 -5.85 -12.20 12.23
N PRO A 150 -6.44 -11.01 12.04
CA PRO A 150 -6.72 -10.48 10.72
C PRO A 150 -5.45 -9.97 10.04
N ALA A 151 -5.16 -10.53 8.86
CA ALA A 151 -3.96 -10.23 8.07
C ALA A 151 -4.20 -9.05 7.10
N HIS A 152 -4.48 -7.85 7.64
CA HIS A 152 -4.76 -6.66 6.84
C HIS A 152 -3.51 -6.04 6.21
N PHE A 153 -3.66 -5.52 4.98
CA PHE A 153 -2.54 -4.95 4.22
C PHE A 153 -1.81 -3.83 4.96
N VAL A 154 -2.51 -2.85 5.53
CA VAL A 154 -1.87 -1.64 6.10
C VAL A 154 -0.95 -1.95 7.29
N PRO A 155 -1.40 -2.65 8.36
CA PRO A 155 -0.49 -3.10 9.40
C PRO A 155 0.63 -4.02 8.87
N LEU A 156 0.31 -4.95 7.98
CA LEU A 156 1.31 -5.89 7.47
C LEU A 156 2.34 -5.22 6.57
N PHE A 157 1.98 -4.15 5.86
CA PHE A 157 2.90 -3.33 5.08
C PHE A 157 3.98 -2.74 5.98
N GLY A 158 3.58 -2.09 7.08
CA GLY A 158 4.51 -1.56 8.08
C GLY A 158 5.36 -2.65 8.72
N LEU A 159 4.72 -3.68 9.27
CA LEU A 159 5.39 -4.78 9.98
C LEU A 159 6.42 -5.50 9.09
N SER A 160 6.02 -5.90 7.90
CA SER A 160 6.90 -6.67 6.99
C SER A 160 8.10 -5.85 6.53
N LEU A 161 7.91 -4.57 6.17
CA LEU A 161 9.01 -3.72 5.74
C LEU A 161 9.96 -3.38 6.89
N GLY A 162 9.43 -3.17 8.11
CA GLY A 162 10.22 -3.03 9.32
C GLY A 162 11.09 -4.27 9.58
N LYS A 163 10.53 -5.48 9.43
CA LYS A 163 11.29 -6.74 9.55
C LYS A 163 12.37 -6.93 8.49
N THR A 164 12.20 -6.35 7.29
CA THR A 164 13.21 -6.39 6.22
C THR A 164 14.27 -5.29 6.33
N GLY A 165 14.16 -4.39 7.32
CA GLY A 165 15.16 -3.36 7.62
C GLY A 165 15.01 -2.06 6.80
N PHE A 166 13.85 -1.78 6.20
CA PHE A 166 13.57 -0.45 5.64
C PHE A 166 13.40 0.58 6.75
N SER A 167 13.87 1.80 6.50
CA SER A 167 13.70 2.88 7.47
C SER A 167 12.23 3.27 7.60
N LEU A 168 11.83 3.75 8.78
CA LEU A 168 10.45 4.16 9.01
C LEU A 168 10.00 5.27 8.03
N ALA A 169 10.88 6.22 7.74
CA ALA A 169 10.62 7.29 6.78
C ALA A 169 10.36 6.75 5.37
N ASP A 170 11.16 5.78 4.92
CA ASP A 170 10.96 5.14 3.62
C ASP A 170 9.64 4.36 3.55
N ILE A 171 9.28 3.65 4.62
CA ILE A 171 8.02 2.91 4.71
C ILE A 171 6.83 3.87 4.59
N GLN A 172 6.83 4.96 5.36
CA GLN A 172 5.77 5.97 5.36
C GLN A 172 5.64 6.65 3.99
N ALA A 173 6.76 7.12 3.43
CA ALA A 173 6.78 7.76 2.11
C ALA A 173 6.30 6.80 1.00
N THR A 174 6.73 5.54 1.04
CA THR A 174 6.31 4.52 0.07
C THR A 174 4.81 4.25 0.19
N TYR A 175 4.27 4.16 1.41
CA TYR A 175 2.84 3.95 1.61
C TYR A 175 2.00 5.10 1.01
N LEU A 176 2.37 6.36 1.30
CA LEU A 176 1.67 7.52 0.74
C LEU A 176 1.77 7.59 -0.78
N HIS A 177 2.96 7.28 -1.33
CA HIS A 177 3.15 7.18 -2.76
C HIS A 177 2.19 6.16 -3.39
N LEU A 178 2.12 4.95 -2.83
CA LEU A 178 1.21 3.90 -3.29
C LEU A 178 -0.25 4.36 -3.23
N ALA A 179 -0.67 4.98 -2.13
CA ALA A 179 -2.04 5.44 -1.93
C ALA A 179 -2.46 6.49 -2.99
N LEU A 180 -1.62 7.51 -3.24
CA LEU A 180 -1.89 8.52 -4.27
C LEU A 180 -1.82 7.95 -5.68
N ARG A 181 -0.79 7.16 -5.97
CA ARG A 181 -0.60 6.52 -7.28
C ARG A 181 -1.82 5.68 -7.66
N ASP A 182 -2.37 4.93 -6.71
CA ASP A 182 -3.53 4.05 -6.94
C ASP A 182 -4.81 4.86 -7.21
N GLN A 183 -5.03 5.97 -6.49
CA GLN A 183 -6.15 6.88 -6.77
C GLN A 183 -6.05 7.57 -8.14
N LEU A 184 -4.87 8.05 -8.51
CA LEU A 184 -4.64 8.66 -9.82
C LEU A 184 -4.78 7.64 -10.95
N SER A 185 -4.22 6.44 -10.77
CA SER A 185 -4.40 5.33 -11.71
C SER A 185 -5.88 4.99 -11.91
N ALA A 186 -6.66 4.97 -10.82
CA ALA A 186 -8.09 4.76 -10.90
C ALA A 186 -8.81 5.86 -11.68
N ALA A 187 -8.52 7.13 -11.39
CA ALA A 187 -9.10 8.27 -12.10
C ALA A 187 -8.80 8.24 -13.61
N ILE A 188 -7.56 7.90 -13.99
CA ILE A 188 -7.15 7.79 -15.40
C ILE A 188 -7.92 6.66 -16.10
N ARG A 189 -8.06 5.50 -15.46
CA ARG A 189 -8.77 4.34 -16.02
C ARG A 189 -10.28 4.56 -16.15
N LEU A 190 -10.85 5.36 -15.26
CA LEU A 190 -12.24 5.79 -15.35
C LEU A 190 -12.45 6.84 -16.46
N GLY A 191 -11.38 7.33 -17.09
CA GLY A 191 -11.46 8.41 -18.09
C GLY A 191 -11.80 9.76 -17.48
N PHE A 192 -11.70 9.91 -16.16
CA PHE A 192 -12.02 11.15 -15.45
C PHE A 192 -10.95 12.23 -15.67
N ILE A 193 -9.69 11.83 -15.72
CA ILE A 193 -8.54 12.70 -16.00
C ILE A 193 -7.61 12.04 -17.02
N GLY A 194 -6.98 12.85 -17.89
CA GLY A 194 -6.00 12.35 -18.85
C GLY A 194 -4.67 11.91 -18.18
N PRO A 195 -3.89 10.99 -18.78
CA PRO A 195 -2.65 10.49 -18.18
C PRO A 195 -1.64 11.58 -17.83
N MET A 196 -1.42 12.55 -18.74
CA MET A 196 -0.48 13.65 -18.50
C MET A 196 -0.94 14.55 -17.34
N ALA A 197 -2.23 14.89 -17.30
CA ALA A 197 -2.80 15.71 -16.24
C ALA A 197 -2.74 14.98 -14.88
N GLY A 198 -3.00 13.66 -14.86
CA GLY A 198 -2.85 12.84 -13.66
C GLY A 198 -1.41 12.80 -13.13
N HIS A 199 -0.41 12.67 -13.99
CA HIS A 199 1.00 12.68 -13.57
C HIS A 199 1.50 14.07 -13.14
N LEU A 200 1.00 15.14 -13.78
CA LEU A 200 1.25 16.50 -13.30
C LEU A 200 0.68 16.69 -11.89
N LEU A 201 -0.55 16.23 -11.66
CA LEU A 201 -1.17 16.26 -10.34
C LEU A 201 -0.36 15.43 -9.33
N GLN A 202 0.12 14.25 -9.71
CA GLN A 202 1.00 13.45 -8.85
C GLN A 202 2.26 14.22 -8.42
N HIS A 203 2.90 14.90 -9.37
CA HIS A 203 4.09 15.69 -9.12
C HIS A 203 3.82 16.83 -8.13
N ASP A 204 2.72 17.56 -8.32
CA ASP A 204 2.32 18.65 -7.44
C ASP A 204 2.04 18.16 -6.00
N PHE A 205 1.48 16.96 -5.86
CA PHE A 205 1.17 16.37 -4.55
C PHE A 205 2.39 15.89 -3.77
N TYR A 206 3.54 15.67 -4.41
CA TYR A 206 4.76 15.34 -3.66
C TYR A 206 5.20 16.48 -2.72
N ALA A 207 5.04 17.73 -3.14
CA ALA A 207 5.30 18.88 -2.24
C ALA A 207 4.36 18.89 -1.02
N ILE A 208 3.12 18.39 -1.19
CA ILE A 208 2.16 18.23 -0.09
C ILE A 208 2.59 17.08 0.83
N PHE A 209 3.07 15.97 0.27
CA PHE A 209 3.57 14.83 1.05
C PHE A 209 4.72 15.21 1.97
N GLU A 210 5.70 15.91 1.42
CA GLU A 210 6.88 16.37 2.17
C GLU A 210 6.42 17.24 3.35
N SER A 211 5.54 18.21 3.10
CA SER A 211 4.98 19.04 4.16
C SER A 211 4.19 18.22 5.19
N LEU A 212 3.43 17.21 4.79
CA LEU A 212 2.64 16.38 5.71
C LEU A 212 3.54 15.48 6.57
N LEU A 213 4.58 14.87 6.00
CA LEU A 213 5.51 14.01 6.73
C LEU A 213 6.44 14.81 7.65
N ASP A 214 6.97 15.94 7.19
CA ASP A 214 7.91 16.76 7.97
C ASP A 214 7.25 17.47 9.17
N SER A 215 5.96 17.80 9.03
CA SER A 215 5.20 18.46 10.09
C SER A 215 4.39 17.51 10.98
N ALA A 216 4.30 16.22 10.61
CA ALA A 216 3.49 15.27 11.34
C ALA A 216 4.19 14.81 12.63
N ASP A 217 3.61 15.18 13.76
CA ASP A 217 3.68 14.37 14.97
C ASP A 217 2.88 13.08 14.72
N ILE A 218 3.55 12.07 14.13
CA ILE A 218 2.91 10.80 13.79
C ILE A 218 2.54 10.08 15.08
N ARG A 219 1.25 10.13 15.38
CA ARG A 219 0.68 9.57 16.60
C ARG A 219 0.72 8.04 16.57
N PRO A 220 0.72 7.37 17.73
CA PRO A 220 0.56 5.93 17.80
C PRO A 220 -0.82 5.51 17.26
N TYR A 221 -0.95 4.24 16.86
CA TYR A 221 -2.20 3.70 16.31
C TYR A 221 -3.41 3.86 17.27
N THR A 222 -3.17 3.92 18.58
CA THR A 222 -4.22 4.14 19.59
C THR A 222 -4.85 5.53 19.54
N GLN A 223 -4.24 6.47 18.82
CA GLN A 223 -4.76 7.81 18.56
C GLN A 223 -5.08 8.01 17.07
N ALA A 224 -5.07 6.94 16.26
CA ALA A 224 -5.44 6.99 14.87
C ALA A 224 -6.90 7.45 14.72
N THR A 225 -7.17 8.37 13.81
CA THR A 225 -8.51 8.93 13.60
C THR A 225 -8.98 8.67 12.18
N ARG A 226 -10.15 8.03 12.08
CA ARG A 226 -10.85 7.82 10.81
C ARG A 226 -12.04 8.75 10.68
N CYS A 227 -12.03 9.65 9.70
CA CYS A 227 -13.12 10.58 9.40
C CYS A 227 -13.50 10.51 7.91
N THR A 228 -13.89 9.31 7.47
CA THR A 228 -14.13 8.97 6.06
C THR A 228 -15.59 8.74 5.71
N LEU A 229 -16.56 9.26 6.47
CA LEU A 229 -17.97 8.87 6.32
C LEU A 229 -18.48 8.94 4.88
N LEU A 230 -18.17 10.02 4.14
CA LEU A 230 -18.56 10.14 2.73
C LEU A 230 -17.90 9.11 1.83
N LEU A 231 -16.63 8.77 2.10
CA LEU A 231 -15.89 7.76 1.35
C LEU A 231 -16.40 6.35 1.66
N ASP A 232 -16.68 6.04 2.93
CA ASP A 232 -17.25 4.76 3.34
C ASP A 232 -18.63 4.56 2.71
N VAL A 233 -19.47 5.60 2.71
CA VAL A 233 -20.76 5.59 2.02
C VAL A 233 -20.59 5.42 0.50
N ALA A 234 -19.64 6.12 -0.13
CA ALA A 234 -19.37 5.95 -1.56
C ALA A 234 -18.91 4.51 -1.88
N GLN A 235 -18.11 3.90 -1.02
CA GLN A 235 -17.71 2.50 -1.19
C GLN A 235 -18.90 1.54 -1.05
N ILE A 236 -19.80 1.76 -0.09
CA ILE A 236 -21.02 0.95 0.06
C ILE A 236 -21.90 1.05 -1.20
N PHE A 237 -22.05 2.24 -1.77
CA PHE A 237 -22.81 2.45 -3.00
C PHE A 237 -22.14 1.91 -4.27
N HIS A 238 -20.92 1.36 -4.19
CA HIS A 238 -20.27 0.74 -5.34
C HIS A 238 -21.06 -0.46 -5.88
N ASP A 239 -21.75 -1.19 -4.99
CA ASP A 239 -22.63 -2.30 -5.36
C ASP A 239 -23.80 -1.87 -6.26
N ASP A 240 -24.20 -0.59 -6.21
CA ASP A 240 -25.31 -0.01 -6.98
C ASP A 240 -24.89 0.54 -8.37
N ILE A 241 -23.60 0.48 -8.71
CA ILE A 241 -23.11 0.90 -10.03
C ILE A 241 -23.46 -0.16 -11.08
N TYR A 242 -24.20 0.25 -12.12
CA TYR A 242 -24.66 -0.63 -13.19
C TYR A 242 -23.52 -1.28 -13.99
N SER A 243 -22.47 -0.51 -14.31
CA SER A 243 -21.28 -0.98 -15.05
C SER A 243 -20.02 -0.59 -14.28
N ARG A 244 -19.34 -1.60 -13.72
CA ARG A 244 -18.18 -1.42 -12.84
C ARG A 244 -16.87 -1.76 -13.53
N LEU A 245 -15.86 -0.93 -13.32
CA LEU A 245 -14.47 -1.19 -13.70
C LEU A 245 -13.64 -1.74 -12.53
N PHE A 246 -14.02 -1.44 -11.28
CA PHE A 246 -13.33 -1.88 -10.07
C PHE A 246 -14.13 -2.93 -9.28
N GLN A 247 -13.49 -3.54 -8.28
CA GLN A 247 -14.02 -4.63 -7.46
C GLN A 247 -14.29 -4.21 -6.01
N ASN A 248 -14.59 -2.93 -5.75
CA ASN A 248 -14.97 -2.49 -4.40
C ASN A 248 -16.30 -3.09 -3.94
#